data_AF-A0A846UNY0-F1
#
_entry.id   AF-A0A846UNY0-F1
#
_cell.length_a   1.000
_cell.length_b   1.000
_cell.length_c   1.000
_cell.angle_alpha   90.00
_cell.angle_beta   90.00
_cell.angle_gamma   90.00
#
_symmetry.space_group_name_H-M   'P 1'
#
loop_
_entity.id
_entity.type
_entity.pdbx_description
1 polymer ?
#
loop_
_entity_poly.entity_id
_entity_poly.type
_entity_poly.pdbx_seq_one_letter_code
_entity_poly.pdbx_strand_id
1 'polypeptide(L)'
;MREQLLAPLFAQFDGTCTNTAERFIAEGEHVAVPCRGRVDTRAGKPCDNHYCFVFRLAAGQLTEVVEYLDTALVDAVLAPSPAAA
;
A
#
# COMPACT_ATOMS: atom_id res chain seq x y z
N MET A 1 1.63 -9.54 -10.46
CA MET A 1 1.28 -8.85 -9.18
C MET A 1 1.99 -9.49 -7.98
N ARG A 2 1.63 -10.70 -7.52
CA ARG A 2 2.27 -11.32 -6.34
C ARG A 2 3.80 -11.44 -6.43
N GLU A 3 4.31 -12.09 -7.47
CA GLU A 3 5.75 -12.39 -7.58
C GLU A 3 6.59 -11.20 -8.05
N GLN A 4 6.00 -10.33 -8.88
CA GLN A 4 6.73 -9.23 -9.51
C GLN A 4 6.69 -7.93 -8.69
N LEU A 5 5.69 -7.75 -7.82
CA LEU A 5 5.50 -6.51 -7.05
C LEU A 5 5.47 -6.78 -5.54
N LEU A 6 4.57 -7.63 -5.07
CA LEU A 6 4.37 -7.82 -3.63
C LEU A 6 5.55 -8.54 -2.96
N ALA A 7 6.05 -9.62 -3.55
CA ALA A 7 7.14 -10.39 -2.95
C ALA A 7 8.44 -9.57 -2.83
N PRO A 8 8.91 -8.83 -3.85
CA PRO A 8 10.08 -7.97 -3.72
C PRO A 8 9.88 -6.82 -2.73
N LEU A 9 8.66 -6.25 -2.66
CA LEU A 9 8.33 -5.22 -1.69
C LEU A 9 8.41 -5.74 -0.25
N PHE A 10 7.70 -6.84 0.05
CA PHE A 10 7.66 -7.41 1.40
C PHE A 10 9.00 -7.98 1.85
N ALA A 11 9.87 -8.39 0.92
CA ALA A 11 11.23 -8.80 1.24
C ALA A 11 12.09 -7.67 1.83
N GLN A 12 11.66 -6.41 1.75
CA GLN A 12 12.37 -5.27 2.33
C GLN A 12 11.95 -4.98 3.78
N PHE A 13 10.87 -5.60 4.27
CA PHE A 13 10.30 -5.32 5.58
C PHE A 13 10.89 -6.23 6.67
N ASP A 14 11.03 -5.66 7.87
CA ASP A 14 11.45 -6.35 9.09
C ASP A 14 10.23 -6.61 9.99
N GLY A 15 9.31 -7.42 9.47
CA GLY A 15 8.08 -7.80 10.17
C GLY A 15 6.83 -7.68 9.30
N THR A 16 5.68 -7.72 9.96
CA THR A 16 4.38 -7.64 9.30
C THR A 16 4.04 -6.19 8.98
N CYS A 17 3.89 -5.89 7.69
CA CYS A 17 3.29 -4.63 7.27
C CYS A 17 1.82 -4.61 7.68
N THR A 18 1.46 -3.65 8.52
CA THR A 18 0.08 -3.42 8.94
C THR A 18 -0.47 -2.20 8.24
N ASN A 19 -1.76 -2.25 7.90
CA ASN A 19 -2.48 -1.12 7.33
C ASN A 19 -3.84 -1.03 8.04
N THR A 20 -4.02 0.02 8.82
CA THR A 20 -5.22 0.22 9.65
C THR A 20 -6.13 1.22 8.97
N ALA A 21 -7.32 0.76 8.57
CA ALA A 21 -8.36 1.62 8.05
C ALA A 21 -8.88 2.57 9.13
N GLU A 22 -8.91 3.86 8.83
CA GLU A 22 -9.43 4.88 9.75
C GLU A 22 -10.94 5.06 9.58
N ARG A 23 -11.41 5.04 8.33
CA ARG A 23 -12.83 5.13 7.97
C ARG A 23 -13.07 4.63 6.56
N PHE A 24 -14.32 4.29 6.27
CA PHE A 24 -14.79 3.90 4.95
C PHE A 24 -15.77 4.96 4.43
N ILE A 25 -15.53 5.46 3.22
CA ILE A 25 -16.40 6.43 2.55
C ILE A 25 -16.86 5.78 1.25
N ALA A 26 -18.14 5.44 1.16
CA ALA A 26 -18.69 4.70 0.03
C ALA A 26 -19.70 5.55 -0.76
N GLU A 27 -19.54 5.58 -2.09
CA GLU A 27 -20.46 6.23 -3.03
C GLU A 27 -20.53 5.44 -4.34
N GLY A 28 -21.73 4.95 -4.68
CA GLY A 28 -21.93 4.09 -5.84
C GLY A 28 -21.07 2.83 -5.79
N GLU A 29 -20.27 2.61 -6.82
CA GLU A 29 -19.33 1.48 -6.93
C GLU A 29 -17.97 1.76 -6.28
N HIS A 30 -17.75 2.95 -5.72
CA HIS A 30 -16.44 3.36 -5.19
C HIS A 30 -16.43 3.40 -3.67
N VAL A 31 -15.30 2.98 -3.08
CA VAL A 31 -15.04 3.08 -1.64
C VAL A 31 -13.65 3.68 -1.43
N ALA A 32 -13.59 4.85 -0.82
CA ALA A 32 -12.35 5.48 -0.39
C ALA A 32 -12.06 5.13 1.07
N VAL A 33 -10.83 4.69 1.35
CA VAL A 33 -10.39 4.24 2.67
C VAL A 33 -9.06 4.91 3.02
N PRO A 34 -9.11 6.03 3.78
CA PRO A 34 -7.94 6.57 4.44
C PRO A 34 -7.43 5.57 5.49
N CYS A 35 -6.13 5.33 5.48
CA CYS A 35 -5.50 4.37 6.35
C CYS A 35 -4.12 4.82 6.82
N ARG A 36 -3.66 4.24 7.91
CA ARG A 36 -2.28 4.35 8.38
C ARG A 36 -1.55 3.03 8.22
N GLY A 37 -0.49 3.02 7.44
CA GLY A 37 0.39 1.86 7.31
C GLY A 37 1.64 2.03 8.15
N ARG A 38 2.13 0.92 8.69
CA ARG A 38 3.32 0.88 9.53
C ARG A 38 4.07 -0.41 9.33
N VAL A 39 5.37 -0.28 9.08
CA VAL A 39 6.33 -1.38 9.06
C VAL A 39 7.75 -0.86 9.23
N ASP A 40 8.59 -1.58 9.98
CA ASP A 40 10.02 -1.32 9.98
C ASP A 40 10.67 -1.92 8.73
N THR A 41 11.64 -1.22 8.13
CA THR A 41 12.38 -1.76 6.98
C THR A 41 13.69 -2.39 7.44
N ARG A 42 14.18 -3.38 6.68
CA ARG A 42 15.50 -3.99 6.89
C ARG A 42 16.65 -3.01 6.69
N ALA A 43 16.40 -1.86 6.06
CA ALA A 43 17.34 -0.74 5.95
C ALA A 43 17.42 0.13 7.22
N GLY A 44 16.65 -0.21 8.27
CA GLY A 44 16.70 0.46 9.57
C GLY A 44 15.87 1.75 9.66
N LYS A 45 15.05 2.06 8.66
CA LYS A 45 14.12 3.20 8.69
C LYS A 45 12.66 2.71 8.69
N PRO A 46 11.76 3.27 9.50
CA PRO A 46 10.35 2.90 9.44
C PRO A 46 9.69 3.44 8.17
N CYS A 47 8.74 2.68 7.63
CA CYS A 47 7.78 3.13 6.64
C CYS A 47 6.42 3.33 7.34
N ASP A 48 6.22 4.55 7.84
CA ASP A 48 4.99 5.02 8.49
C ASP A 48 4.21 5.93 7.54
N ASN A 49 3.48 5.35 6.61
CA ASN A 49 2.86 6.10 5.52
C ASN A 49 1.35 6.30 5.74
N HIS A 50 0.84 7.43 5.27
CA HIS A 50 -0.58 7.74 5.23
C HIS A 50 -1.12 7.41 3.85
N TYR A 51 -2.05 6.45 3.80
CA TYR A 51 -2.61 5.93 2.57
C TYR A 51 -4.04 6.44 2.37
N CYS A 52 -4.46 6.50 1.12
CA CYS A 52 -5.86 6.43 0.74
C CYS A 52 -6.02 5.39 -0.36
N PHE A 53 -6.71 4.29 -0.06
CA PHE A 53 -7.11 3.33 -1.07
C PHE A 53 -8.46 3.71 -1.65
N VAL A 54 -8.56 3.80 -2.97
CA VAL A 54 -9.82 3.92 -3.68
C VAL A 54 -10.11 2.61 -4.38
N PHE A 55 -11.15 1.94 -3.94
CA PHE A 55 -11.60 0.65 -4.46
C PHE A 55 -12.78 0.85 -5.38
N ARG A 56 -12.83 0.10 -6.50
CA ARG A 56 -14.04 -0.03 -7.33
C ARG A 56 -14.59 -1.45 -7.23
N LEU A 57 -15.85 -1.57 -6.85
CA LEU A 57 -16.56 -2.83 -6.74
C LEU A 57 -17.59 -2.96 -7.86
N ALA A 58 -17.63 -4.11 -8.52
CA ALA A 58 -18.67 -4.45 -9.49
C ALA A 58 -19.10 -5.91 -9.27
N ALA A 59 -20.40 -6.16 -9.35
CA ALA A 59 -21.00 -7.49 -9.10
C ALA A 59 -20.54 -8.15 -7.78
N GLY A 60 -20.35 -7.35 -6.72
CA GLY A 60 -19.89 -7.83 -5.41
C GLY A 60 -18.41 -8.20 -5.35
N GLN A 61 -17.62 -7.91 -6.38
CA GLN A 61 -16.19 -8.21 -6.44
C GLN A 61 -15.36 -6.92 -6.51
N LEU A 62 -14.17 -6.95 -5.92
CA LEU A 62 -13.18 -5.89 -6.06
C LEU A 62 -12.56 -5.95 -7.48
N THR A 63 -12.73 -4.89 -8.26
CA THR A 63 -12.30 -4.85 -9.67
C THR A 63 -11.15 -3.89 -9.94
N GLU A 64 -10.95 -2.90 -9.07
CA GLU A 64 -9.86 -1.93 -9.18
C GLU A 64 -9.41 -1.48 -7.80
N VAL A 65 -8.12 -1.19 -7.68
CA VAL A 65 -7.50 -0.55 -6.51
C VAL A 65 -6.59 0.56 -7.02
N VAL A 66 -6.82 1.78 -6.55
CA VAL A 66 -5.89 2.91 -6.70
C VAL A 66 -5.37 3.27 -5.32
N GLU A 67 -4.05 3.41 -5.20
CA GLU A 67 -3.38 3.76 -3.95
C GLU A 67 -2.79 5.16 -4.06
N TYR A 68 -3.15 6.02 -3.12
CA TYR A 68 -2.49 7.31 -2.89
C TYR A 68 -1.71 7.23 -1.60
N LEU A 69 -0.44 7.63 -1.65
CA LEU A 69 0.48 7.57 -0.51
C LEU A 69 1.55 8.66 -0.61
N ASP A 70 2.35 8.82 0.44
CA ASP A 70 3.57 9.62 0.38
C ASP A 70 4.66 8.85 -0.39
N THR A 71 4.80 9.15 -1.68
CA THR A 71 5.81 8.51 -2.55
C THR A 71 7.23 8.94 -2.22
N ALA A 72 7.43 10.16 -1.71
CA ALA A 72 8.75 10.63 -1.30
C ALA A 72 9.27 9.86 -0.08
N LEU A 73 8.39 9.52 0.87
CA LEU A 73 8.72 8.61 1.96
C LEU A 73 9.13 7.23 1.44
N VAL A 74 8.37 6.66 0.50
CA VAL A 74 8.68 5.35 -0.10
C VAL A 74 10.05 5.37 -0.77
N ASP A 75 10.33 6.36 -1.61
CA ASP A 75 11.63 6.49 -2.30
C ASP A 75 12.80 6.66 -1.31
N ALA A 76 12.56 7.27 -0.14
CA ALA A 76 13.59 7.50 0.87
C ALA A 76 13.92 6.27 1.72
N VAL A 77 13.03 5.28 1.81
CA VAL A 77 13.16 4.14 2.73
C VAL A 77 13.17 2.77 2.04
N LEU A 78 12.71 2.67 0.79
CA LEU A 78 12.66 1.43 0.02
C LEU A 78 13.60 1.47 -1.19
N ALA A 79 14.12 0.30 -1.56
CA ALA A 79 14.83 0.10 -2.80
C ALA A 79 13.84 -0.01 -3.99
N PRO A 80 14.26 0.40 -5.19
CA PRO A 80 13.44 0.30 -6.39
C PRO A 80 12.98 -1.13 -6.66
N SER A 81 11.79 -1.28 -7.24
CA SER A 81 11.32 -2.59 -7.68
C SER A 81 12.23 -3.12 -8.79
N PRO A 82 12.64 -4.41 -8.76
CA PRO A 82 13.36 -5.01 -9.87
C PRO A 82 12.54 -5.10 -11.16
N ALA A 83 11.21 -4.91 -11.10
CA ALA A 83 10.35 -4.80 -12.28
C ALA A 83 10.34 -3.38 -12.89
N ALA A 84 10.92 -2.39 -12.21
CA ALA A 84 11.06 -1.01 -12.70
C ALA A 84 12.43 -0.77 -13.39
N ALA A 85 13.25 -1.81 -13.53
CA ALA A 85 14.57 -1.81 -14.17
C ALA A 85 14.53 -2.41 -15.59
#